data_AF-A0A523M3T1-F1
#
_entry.id   AF-A0A523M3T1-F1
#
_cell.length_a   1.000
_cell.length_b   1.000
_cell.length_c   1.000
_cell.angle_alpha   90.00
_cell.angle_beta   90.00
_cell.angle_gamma   90.00
#
_symmetry.space_group_name_H-M   'P 1'
#
loop_
_entity.id
_entity.type
_entity.pdbx_description
1 polymer ?
#
loop_
_entity_poly.entity_id
_entity_poly.type
_entity_poly.pdbx_seq_one_letter_code
_entity_poly.pdbx_strand_id
1 'polypeptide(L)'
;MTSSRISGLHRLDIGERIDELQRRGWLAEADAAALRHGRCVLSPSAADKIIENVIATFGLPFAIAPNFVVNGKAYVVPLVVEEPSVVAALSNAARLALNSGGFEVECEESLLAGQVHLANIADVEEAKLKIVAAKNELLDSANAVHPNLVARGGGARDLELHELDLPNGEQTLVVHLLVDTCDAMGANLVNTMCEAVAPALAKLSGGTVAMSILSNLADRSLLTARVRYALAELADTDEHALVVRDAIVRADQIAHADPKRAATHNKGIMNGIDSLAIATGNDWRAIEAGAHAYAARDGQYRSLTRWYAHESGDLCGEICLPLKVGIVGGTLAANPAAAVALRITGVDSAIELAGLMAAVGLAQNFAAIRALVTTGIQAGHMRLHARSAAKKIDVDDVDSTAASAAAKVILLGEHAVVYGRYAVALPIPEAVSARVSRDKPQPSFPEVFADGIALIARELDVDMAGIDIQIRSRVPRGMGLGSSAAIAVAIIRGMNSEFDLGLADERVNAIAFECEKLAHGTPSGLDNTVATYAKAMLFRR
;
A
#
# COMPACT_ATOMS: atom_id res chain seq x y z
N MET A 1 3.38 20.36 -21.61
CA MET A 1 3.30 19.12 -20.81
C MET A 1 2.48 19.39 -19.56
N THR A 2 1.54 18.53 -19.22
CA THR A 2 0.77 18.64 -17.98
C THR A 2 1.69 18.40 -16.78
N SER A 3 1.70 19.30 -15.80
CA SER A 3 2.48 19.10 -14.59
C SER A 3 1.88 17.97 -13.75
N SER A 4 2.71 17.01 -13.33
CA SER A 4 2.34 15.96 -12.37
C SER A 4 2.25 16.48 -10.94
N ARG A 5 2.64 17.74 -10.67
CA ARG A 5 2.59 18.32 -9.32
C ARG A 5 1.16 18.69 -8.94
N ILE A 6 0.60 17.99 -7.97
CA ILE A 6 -0.75 18.23 -7.43
C ILE A 6 -0.65 18.57 -5.95
N SER A 7 -0.69 19.87 -5.64
CA SER A 7 -0.63 20.36 -4.26
C SER A 7 -1.92 20.04 -3.51
N GLY A 8 -1.82 19.63 -2.24
CA GLY A 8 -2.98 19.46 -1.37
C GLY A 8 -3.89 18.25 -1.66
N LEU A 9 -3.55 17.39 -2.62
CA LEU A 9 -4.37 16.23 -3.02
C LEU A 9 -4.82 15.34 -1.84
N HIS A 10 -3.96 15.16 -0.83
CA HIS A 10 -4.23 14.37 0.38
C HIS A 10 -5.25 14.99 1.34
N ARG A 11 -5.64 16.25 1.12
CA ARG A 11 -6.64 16.99 1.91
C ARG A 11 -8.03 16.93 1.30
N LEU A 12 -8.10 16.73 -0.01
CA LEU A 12 -9.35 16.56 -0.77
C LEU A 12 -10.03 15.24 -0.42
N ASP A 13 -11.34 15.18 -0.57
CA ASP A 13 -12.11 13.93 -0.52
C ASP A 13 -11.90 13.06 -1.79
N ILE A 14 -12.58 11.91 -1.90
CA ILE A 14 -12.38 11.02 -3.06
C ILE A 14 -12.93 11.64 -4.35
N GLY A 15 -14.10 12.30 -4.30
CA GLY A 15 -14.73 12.91 -5.47
C GLY A 15 -13.89 14.08 -5.99
N GLU A 16 -13.48 14.97 -5.09
CA GLU A 16 -12.62 16.13 -5.37
C GLU A 16 -11.27 15.71 -5.96
N ARG A 17 -10.69 14.58 -5.53
CA ARG A 17 -9.45 14.04 -6.14
C ARG A 17 -9.68 13.60 -7.58
N ILE A 18 -10.80 12.93 -7.86
CA ILE A 18 -11.15 12.49 -9.23
C ILE A 18 -11.37 13.73 -10.12
N ASP A 19 -12.08 14.73 -9.61
CA ASP A 19 -12.33 15.99 -10.31
C ASP A 19 -11.04 16.73 -10.64
N GLU A 20 -10.10 16.79 -9.69
CA GLU A 20 -8.81 17.44 -9.89
C GLU A 20 -7.94 16.72 -10.93
N LEU A 21 -7.98 15.38 -10.97
CA LEU A 21 -7.29 14.61 -12.01
C LEU A 21 -7.90 14.83 -13.38
N GLN A 22 -9.24 14.83 -13.47
CA GLN A 22 -9.96 15.10 -14.71
C GLN A 22 -9.67 16.51 -15.23
N ARG A 23 -9.77 17.53 -14.36
CA ARG A 23 -9.52 18.93 -14.68
C ARG A 23 -8.10 19.17 -15.21
N ARG A 24 -7.13 18.40 -14.73
CA ARG A 24 -5.73 18.46 -15.19
C ARG A 24 -5.46 17.61 -16.43
N GLY A 25 -6.41 16.79 -16.88
CA GLY A 25 -6.25 15.90 -18.03
C GLY A 25 -5.47 14.62 -17.73
N TRP A 26 -5.32 14.23 -16.45
CA TRP A 26 -4.75 12.94 -16.05
C TRP A 26 -5.77 11.79 -16.08
N LEU A 27 -7.05 12.12 -16.25
CA LEU A 27 -8.14 11.17 -16.23
C LEU A 27 -9.21 11.58 -17.25
N ALA A 28 -9.56 10.67 -18.16
CA ALA A 28 -10.63 10.92 -19.13
C ALA A 28 -12.00 11.00 -18.43
N GLU A 29 -12.95 11.72 -19.02
CA GLU A 29 -14.29 11.89 -18.44
C GLU A 29 -15.00 10.55 -18.20
N ALA A 30 -14.89 9.61 -19.15
CA ALA A 30 -15.46 8.27 -19.01
C ALA A 30 -14.85 7.49 -17.83
N ASP A 31 -13.54 7.60 -17.62
CA ASP A 31 -12.82 6.92 -16.53
C ASP A 31 -13.13 7.56 -15.18
N ALA A 32 -13.23 8.89 -15.13
CA ALA A 32 -13.68 9.63 -13.95
C ALA A 32 -15.10 9.22 -13.54
N ALA A 33 -16.02 9.14 -14.52
CA ALA A 33 -17.37 8.67 -14.27
C ALA A 33 -17.41 7.21 -13.80
N ALA A 34 -16.54 6.34 -14.32
CA ALA A 34 -16.45 4.95 -13.90
C ALA A 34 -15.95 4.82 -12.45
N LEU A 35 -14.93 5.61 -12.06
CA LEU A 35 -14.41 5.63 -10.69
C LEU A 35 -15.44 6.20 -9.69
N ARG A 36 -16.13 7.30 -10.02
CA ARG A 36 -17.16 7.90 -9.13
C ARG A 36 -18.29 6.93 -8.80
N HIS A 37 -18.70 6.10 -9.77
CA HIS A 37 -19.82 5.17 -9.61
C HIS A 37 -19.38 3.76 -9.20
N GLY A 38 -18.10 3.53 -8.86
CA GLY A 38 -17.60 2.20 -8.50
C GLY A 38 -17.68 1.18 -9.64
N ARG A 39 -17.76 1.62 -10.90
CA ARG A 39 -17.90 0.76 -12.09
C ARG A 39 -16.57 0.17 -12.58
N CYS A 40 -15.44 0.57 -11.98
CA CYS A 40 -14.14 -0.02 -12.25
C CYS A 40 -13.87 -1.30 -11.45
N VAL A 41 -14.83 -1.79 -10.67
CA VAL A 41 -14.68 -3.02 -9.87
C VAL A 41 -14.85 -4.25 -10.77
N LEU A 42 -13.91 -5.19 -10.66
CA LEU A 42 -13.99 -6.48 -11.33
C LEU A 42 -15.25 -7.23 -10.87
N SER A 43 -16.13 -7.65 -11.80
CA SER A 43 -17.32 -8.42 -11.43
C SER A 43 -16.96 -9.86 -11.06
N PRO A 44 -17.73 -10.55 -10.19
CA PRO A 44 -17.52 -11.97 -9.91
C PRO A 44 -17.51 -12.84 -11.16
N SER A 45 -18.39 -12.54 -12.13
CA SER A 45 -18.46 -13.26 -13.41
C SER A 45 -17.26 -13.03 -14.33
N ALA A 46 -16.59 -11.88 -14.22
CA ALA A 46 -15.34 -11.62 -14.93
C ALA A 46 -14.18 -12.28 -14.20
N ALA A 47 -14.16 -12.24 -12.86
CA ALA A 47 -13.17 -12.91 -12.04
C ALA A 47 -13.15 -14.44 -12.25
N ASP A 48 -14.32 -15.07 -12.36
CA ASP A 48 -14.48 -16.52 -12.62
C ASP A 48 -13.96 -16.95 -14.01
N LYS A 49 -13.72 -15.99 -14.92
CA LYS A 49 -13.04 -16.24 -16.21
C LYS A 49 -11.52 -16.03 -16.13
N ILE A 50 -11.02 -15.47 -15.04
CA ILE A 50 -9.60 -15.16 -14.85
C ILE A 50 -8.90 -16.28 -14.06
N ILE A 51 -9.53 -16.80 -13.02
CA ILE A 51 -9.02 -17.91 -12.19
C ILE A 51 -10.14 -18.89 -11.84
N GLU A 52 -9.77 -20.05 -11.30
CA GLU A 52 -10.68 -21.12 -10.90
C GLU A 52 -11.29 -20.90 -9.50
N ASN A 53 -12.44 -21.54 -9.24
CA ASN A 53 -13.09 -21.62 -7.93
C ASN A 53 -13.42 -20.24 -7.30
N VAL A 54 -13.84 -19.27 -8.11
CA VAL A 54 -14.16 -17.92 -7.64
C VAL A 54 -15.47 -17.91 -6.87
N ILE A 55 -15.42 -17.43 -5.63
CA ILE A 55 -16.62 -17.22 -4.77
C ILE A 55 -16.96 -15.74 -4.57
N ALA A 56 -15.96 -14.85 -4.69
CA ALA A 56 -16.09 -13.42 -4.49
C ALA A 56 -14.87 -12.66 -5.05
N THR A 57 -15.00 -11.35 -5.17
CA THR A 57 -13.91 -10.42 -5.52
C THR A 57 -13.39 -9.71 -4.26
N PHE A 58 -12.07 -9.65 -4.09
CA PHE A 58 -11.43 -8.96 -2.95
C PHE A 58 -10.95 -7.56 -3.36
N GLY A 59 -11.25 -6.55 -2.56
CA GLY A 59 -10.90 -5.15 -2.84
C GLY A 59 -9.71 -4.66 -2.01
N LEU A 60 -8.82 -3.92 -2.66
CA LEU A 60 -7.72 -3.16 -2.03
C LEU A 60 -7.85 -1.66 -2.34
N PRO A 61 -7.30 -0.76 -1.50
CA PRO A 61 -7.32 0.67 -1.76
C PRO A 61 -6.60 1.02 -3.07
N PHE A 62 -7.29 1.73 -3.97
CA PHE A 62 -6.70 2.31 -5.18
C PHE A 62 -6.38 3.79 -4.92
N ALA A 63 -5.11 4.16 -5.06
CA ALA A 63 -4.61 5.50 -4.79
C ALA A 63 -3.75 6.01 -5.95
N ILE A 64 -3.35 7.28 -5.87
CA ILE A 64 -2.40 7.88 -6.80
C ILE A 64 -1.28 8.60 -6.04
N ALA A 65 -0.07 8.54 -6.60
CA ALA A 65 1.09 9.32 -6.18
C ALA A 65 1.46 10.33 -7.28
N PRO A 66 1.28 11.64 -7.05
CA PRO A 66 1.68 12.69 -7.99
C PRO A 66 3.20 12.96 -7.93
N ASN A 67 3.64 13.95 -8.71
CA ASN A 67 4.98 14.55 -8.71
C ASN A 67 6.10 13.78 -9.42
N PHE A 68 5.80 12.66 -10.10
CA PHE A 68 6.84 11.94 -10.83
C PHE A 68 7.21 12.67 -12.13
N VAL A 69 8.51 12.72 -12.40
CA VAL A 69 9.10 13.08 -13.69
C VAL A 69 10.18 12.05 -13.97
N VAL A 70 10.06 11.32 -15.08
CA VAL A 70 11.00 10.27 -15.50
C VAL A 70 11.42 10.55 -16.93
N ASN A 71 12.73 10.68 -17.19
CA ASN A 71 13.28 11.06 -18.49
C ASN A 71 12.63 12.34 -19.06
N GLY A 72 12.34 13.32 -18.19
CA GLY A 72 11.68 14.57 -18.56
C GLY A 72 10.16 14.48 -18.82
N LYS A 73 9.56 13.29 -18.86
CA LYS A 73 8.10 13.10 -18.99
C LYS A 73 7.46 13.05 -17.59
N ALA A 74 6.34 13.75 -17.40
CA ALA A 74 5.64 13.81 -16.13
C ALA A 74 4.62 12.66 -16.00
N TYR A 75 4.48 12.10 -14.79
CA TYR A 75 3.59 10.97 -14.51
C TYR A 75 2.79 11.17 -13.23
N VAL A 76 1.56 10.63 -13.21
CA VAL A 76 0.81 10.32 -11.99
C VAL A 76 0.79 8.81 -11.85
N VAL A 77 1.24 8.30 -10.69
CA VAL A 77 1.45 6.86 -10.48
C VAL A 77 0.25 6.26 -9.75
N PRO A 78 -0.54 5.36 -10.36
CA PRO A 78 -1.58 4.61 -9.67
C PRO A 78 -0.96 3.51 -8.79
N LEU A 79 -1.54 3.29 -7.62
CA LEU A 79 -1.03 2.34 -6.62
C LEU A 79 -2.18 1.58 -5.99
N VAL A 80 -2.04 0.28 -5.82
CA VAL A 80 -2.97 -0.58 -5.07
C VAL A 80 -2.24 -1.21 -3.90
N VAL A 81 -2.54 -0.76 -2.67
CA VAL A 81 -1.82 -1.18 -1.45
C VAL A 81 -2.64 -0.92 -0.19
N GLU A 82 -2.55 -1.83 0.77
CA GLU A 82 -3.19 -1.73 2.08
C GLU A 82 -2.30 -1.04 3.14
N GLU A 83 -0.98 -1.08 2.94
CA GLU A 83 -0.01 -0.55 3.90
C GLU A 83 -0.10 0.99 4.00
N PRO A 84 -0.35 1.53 5.21
CA PRO A 84 -0.36 2.97 5.41
C PRO A 84 0.98 3.62 5.07
N SER A 85 0.94 4.92 4.77
CA SER A 85 2.11 5.76 4.52
C SER A 85 2.86 5.51 3.22
N VAL A 86 2.73 4.35 2.57
CA VAL A 86 3.42 4.03 1.29
C VAL A 86 3.20 5.12 0.25
N VAL A 87 1.94 5.41 -0.08
CA VAL A 87 1.57 6.43 -1.09
C VAL A 87 2.07 7.83 -0.72
N ALA A 88 1.96 8.20 0.55
CA ALA A 88 2.34 9.53 1.04
C ALA A 88 3.86 9.74 1.02
N ALA A 89 4.60 8.72 1.45
CA ALA A 89 6.05 8.68 1.43
C ALA A 89 6.57 8.78 -0.01
N LEU A 90 6.01 7.97 -0.92
CA LEU A 90 6.34 8.00 -2.34
C LEU A 90 6.10 9.38 -2.96
N SER A 91 4.93 9.96 -2.73
CA SER A 91 4.55 11.27 -3.28
C SER A 91 5.48 12.38 -2.79
N ASN A 92 5.97 12.29 -1.54
CA ASN A 92 6.92 13.24 -0.98
C ASN A 92 8.31 13.06 -1.60
N ALA A 93 8.80 11.83 -1.72
CA ALA A 93 10.06 11.52 -2.38
C ALA A 93 10.10 12.06 -3.81
N ALA A 94 9.09 11.74 -4.62
CA ALA A 94 8.99 12.24 -5.99
C ALA A 94 8.96 13.78 -6.06
N ARG A 95 8.26 14.44 -5.13
CA ARG A 95 8.23 15.90 -5.05
C ARG A 95 9.62 16.51 -4.78
N LEU A 96 10.41 15.91 -3.90
CA LEU A 96 11.76 16.40 -3.57
C LEU A 96 12.69 16.26 -4.78
N ALA A 97 12.51 15.21 -5.60
CA ALA A 97 13.31 14.98 -6.80
C ALA A 97 13.06 16.01 -7.91
N LEU A 98 11.90 16.67 -7.93
CA LEU A 98 11.55 17.67 -8.97
C LEU A 98 12.56 18.80 -9.09
N ASN A 99 13.11 19.26 -7.96
CA ASN A 99 14.08 20.38 -7.94
C ASN A 99 15.45 19.98 -8.51
N SER A 100 15.66 18.68 -8.75
CA SER A 100 16.86 18.12 -9.34
C SER A 100 16.60 17.44 -10.69
N GLY A 101 15.43 17.70 -11.31
CA GLY A 101 15.08 17.19 -12.65
C GLY A 101 14.25 15.91 -12.67
N GLY A 102 14.03 15.27 -11.52
CA GLY A 102 13.30 14.01 -11.41
C GLY A 102 14.21 12.79 -11.49
N PHE A 103 13.75 11.75 -12.19
CA PHE A 103 14.42 10.47 -12.32
C PHE A 103 14.90 10.27 -13.76
N GLU A 104 16.05 9.64 -13.91
CA GLU A 104 16.60 9.20 -15.20
C GLU A 104 16.60 7.69 -15.24
N VAL A 105 16.15 7.09 -16.34
CA VAL A 105 16.03 5.64 -16.47
C VAL A 105 16.50 5.16 -17.81
N GLU A 106 17.30 4.12 -17.80
CA GLU A 106 17.91 3.51 -18.97
C GLU A 106 17.64 2.00 -18.99
N CYS A 107 17.50 1.46 -20.19
CA CYS A 107 17.33 0.04 -20.49
C CYS A 107 18.14 -0.26 -21.75
N GLU A 108 19.14 -1.14 -21.67
CA GLU A 108 19.95 -1.51 -22.84
C GLU A 108 19.19 -2.47 -23.76
N GLU A 109 18.59 -3.51 -23.18
CA GLU A 109 17.76 -4.49 -23.85
C GLU A 109 16.61 -4.95 -22.94
N SER A 110 15.51 -5.44 -23.54
CA SER A 110 14.38 -6.01 -22.81
C SER A 110 13.94 -7.33 -23.43
N LEU A 111 14.73 -8.37 -23.18
CA LEU A 111 14.46 -9.74 -23.61
C LEU A 111 13.99 -10.60 -22.43
N LEU A 112 13.11 -11.55 -22.72
CA LEU A 112 12.71 -12.58 -21.78
C LEU A 112 13.34 -13.92 -22.21
N ALA A 113 13.98 -14.61 -21.27
CA ALA A 113 14.59 -15.90 -21.53
C ALA A 113 13.57 -17.04 -21.35
N GLY A 114 13.46 -17.89 -22.36
CA GLY A 114 12.82 -19.20 -22.31
C GLY A 114 13.85 -20.29 -22.14
N GLN A 115 13.60 -21.28 -21.28
CA GLN A 115 14.57 -22.33 -20.97
C GLN A 115 14.06 -23.69 -21.47
N VAL A 116 14.90 -24.41 -22.22
CA VAL A 116 14.68 -25.82 -22.56
C VAL A 116 15.80 -26.64 -21.94
N HIS A 117 15.45 -27.44 -20.94
CA HIS A 117 16.40 -28.31 -20.23
C HIS A 117 16.46 -29.68 -20.91
N LEU A 118 17.67 -30.09 -21.29
CA LEU A 118 17.94 -31.34 -22.00
C LEU A 118 18.64 -32.34 -21.09
N ALA A 119 18.01 -33.50 -20.87
CA ALA A 119 18.52 -34.58 -20.05
C ALA A 119 18.97 -35.78 -20.91
N ASN A 120 19.69 -36.72 -20.30
CA ASN A 120 20.14 -37.98 -20.93
C ASN A 120 21.01 -37.74 -22.19
N ILE A 121 21.91 -36.75 -22.14
CA ILE A 121 22.81 -36.42 -23.24
C ILE A 121 24.08 -37.26 -23.09
N ALA A 122 24.43 -38.04 -24.12
CA ALA A 122 25.64 -38.88 -24.10
C ALA A 122 26.93 -38.07 -24.28
N ASP A 123 26.90 -37.05 -25.15
CA ASP A 123 28.02 -36.15 -25.44
C ASP A 123 27.51 -34.70 -25.50
N VAL A 124 27.78 -33.94 -24.43
CA VAL A 124 27.32 -32.55 -24.28
C VAL A 124 28.01 -31.62 -25.28
N GLU A 125 29.28 -31.87 -25.60
CA GLU A 125 30.04 -31.04 -26.54
C GLU A 125 29.55 -31.24 -27.98
N GLU A 126 29.30 -32.48 -28.39
CA GLU A 126 28.71 -32.77 -29.70
C GLU A 126 27.29 -32.15 -29.82
N ALA A 127 26.48 -32.26 -28.74
CA ALA A 127 25.15 -31.64 -28.70
C ALA A 127 25.21 -30.13 -28.87
N LYS A 128 26.13 -29.44 -28.18
CA LYS A 128 26.35 -27.99 -28.31
C LYS A 128 26.69 -27.60 -29.74
N LEU A 129 27.64 -28.29 -30.38
CA LEU A 129 28.03 -28.02 -31.76
C LEU A 129 26.85 -28.16 -32.73
N LYS A 130 26.05 -29.22 -32.59
CA LYS A 130 24.85 -29.45 -33.41
C LYS A 130 23.80 -28.35 -33.20
N ILE A 131 23.55 -27.94 -31.96
CA ILE A 131 22.57 -26.90 -31.64
C ILE A 131 23.03 -25.54 -32.16
N VAL A 132 24.31 -25.18 -32.00
CA VAL A 132 24.86 -23.93 -32.55
C VAL A 132 24.77 -23.91 -34.07
N ALA A 133 25.08 -25.03 -34.75
CA ALA A 133 24.95 -25.13 -36.20
C ALA A 133 23.49 -24.97 -36.69
N ALA A 134 22.51 -25.41 -35.89
CA ALA A 134 21.09 -25.30 -36.19
C ALA A 134 20.42 -24.02 -35.63
N LYS A 135 21.19 -23.08 -35.07
CA LYS A 135 20.66 -21.89 -34.35
C LYS A 135 19.61 -21.14 -35.16
N ASN A 136 19.90 -20.80 -36.42
CA ASN A 136 18.97 -20.02 -37.24
C ASN A 136 17.66 -20.79 -37.52
N GLU A 137 17.74 -22.10 -37.80
CA GLU A 137 16.56 -22.93 -38.02
C GLU A 137 15.69 -23.03 -36.75
N LEU A 138 16.32 -23.09 -35.57
CA LEU A 138 15.63 -23.10 -34.28
C LEU A 138 14.95 -21.76 -34.01
N LEU A 139 15.62 -20.64 -34.29
CA LEU A 139 15.02 -19.30 -34.16
C LEU A 139 13.85 -19.11 -35.13
N ASP A 140 13.97 -19.58 -36.37
CA ASP A 140 12.89 -19.54 -37.37
C ASP A 140 11.69 -20.39 -36.92
N SER A 141 11.93 -21.58 -36.38
CA SER A 141 10.88 -22.45 -35.82
C SER A 141 10.16 -21.80 -34.64
N ALA A 142 10.90 -21.19 -33.71
CA ALA A 142 10.33 -20.44 -32.60
C ALA A 142 9.50 -19.23 -33.08
N ASN A 143 9.98 -18.52 -34.09
CA ASN A 143 9.28 -17.36 -34.64
C ASN A 143 8.02 -17.74 -35.44
N ALA A 144 8.00 -18.92 -36.06
CA ALA A 144 6.88 -19.41 -36.86
C ALA A 144 5.58 -19.61 -36.06
N VAL A 145 5.66 -19.91 -34.75
CA VAL A 145 4.46 -20.06 -33.90
C VAL A 145 3.81 -18.74 -33.50
N HIS A 146 4.52 -17.60 -33.65
CA HIS A 146 4.01 -16.27 -33.33
C HIS A 146 4.28 -15.24 -34.44
N PRO A 147 3.71 -15.41 -35.65
CA PRO A 147 3.98 -14.53 -36.80
C PRO A 147 3.55 -13.08 -36.55
N ASN A 148 2.50 -12.85 -35.75
CA ASN A 148 2.04 -11.51 -35.40
C ASN A 148 3.01 -10.75 -34.49
N LEU A 149 3.77 -11.45 -33.64
CA LEU A 149 4.81 -10.83 -32.83
C LEU A 149 5.98 -10.41 -33.71
N VAL A 150 6.42 -11.31 -34.60
CA VAL A 150 7.49 -11.04 -35.57
C VAL A 150 7.13 -9.85 -36.46
N ALA A 151 5.89 -9.79 -36.94
CA ALA A 151 5.39 -8.67 -37.76
C ALA A 151 5.41 -7.31 -37.03
N ARG A 152 5.38 -7.31 -35.69
CA ARG A 152 5.50 -6.10 -34.86
C ARG A 152 6.94 -5.74 -34.52
N GLY A 153 7.91 -6.52 -35.01
CA GLY A 153 9.32 -6.32 -34.69
C GLY A 153 9.74 -6.97 -33.39
N GLY A 154 8.99 -7.97 -32.87
CA GLY A 154 9.38 -8.86 -31.77
C GLY A 154 9.88 -10.22 -32.27
N GLY A 155 9.92 -11.23 -31.38
CA GLY A 155 10.32 -12.60 -31.72
C GLY A 155 11.56 -13.10 -30.98
N ALA A 156 11.88 -14.37 -31.18
CA ALA A 156 13.15 -14.95 -30.77
C ALA A 156 14.30 -14.21 -31.49
N ARG A 157 15.26 -13.74 -30.70
CA ARG A 157 16.41 -12.92 -31.14
C ARG A 157 17.69 -13.73 -31.11
N ASP A 158 17.86 -14.51 -30.05
CA ASP A 158 19.10 -15.21 -29.81
C ASP A 158 18.88 -16.52 -29.06
N LEU A 159 19.93 -17.33 -29.01
CA LEU A 159 19.97 -18.62 -28.35
C LEU A 159 21.31 -18.77 -27.63
N GLU A 160 21.25 -19.05 -26.33
CA GLU A 160 22.41 -19.28 -25.47
C GLU A 160 22.40 -20.69 -24.89
N LEU A 161 23.58 -21.21 -24.59
CA LEU A 161 23.78 -22.57 -24.11
C LEU A 161 24.50 -22.53 -22.77
N HIS A 162 23.94 -23.22 -21.78
CA HIS A 162 24.49 -23.31 -20.44
C HIS A 162 24.63 -24.77 -20.02
N GLU A 163 25.84 -25.16 -19.62
CA GLU A 163 26.07 -26.45 -18.96
C GLU A 163 25.70 -26.34 -17.50
N LEU A 164 25.06 -27.38 -16.97
CA LEU A 164 24.78 -27.49 -15.55
C LEU A 164 25.28 -28.82 -15.00
N ASP A 165 25.91 -28.74 -13.84
CA ASP A 165 26.25 -29.90 -13.03
C ASP A 165 25.10 -30.16 -12.05
N LEU A 166 24.44 -31.30 -12.19
CA LEU A 166 23.38 -31.69 -11.29
C LEU A 166 23.95 -32.29 -9.98
N PRO A 167 23.22 -32.22 -8.85
CA PRO A 167 23.70 -32.76 -7.57
C PRO A 167 23.99 -34.26 -7.57
N ASN A 168 23.43 -35.02 -8.51
CA ASN A 168 23.69 -36.45 -8.70
C ASN A 168 24.97 -36.72 -9.52
N GLY A 169 25.69 -35.68 -9.95
CA GLY A 169 26.89 -35.77 -10.77
C GLY A 169 26.65 -35.90 -12.28
N GLU A 170 25.39 -35.82 -12.72
CA GLU A 170 25.07 -35.80 -14.16
C GLU A 170 25.30 -34.39 -14.73
N GLN A 171 25.86 -34.33 -15.92
CA GLN A 171 25.97 -33.09 -16.70
C GLN A 171 24.75 -32.96 -17.60
N THR A 172 24.13 -31.78 -17.61
CA THR A 172 22.98 -31.46 -18.46
C THR A 172 23.23 -30.17 -19.23
N LEU A 173 22.45 -29.94 -20.29
CA LEU A 173 22.51 -28.75 -21.12
C LEU A 173 21.18 -28.01 -21.04
N VAL A 174 21.25 -26.69 -20.88
CA VAL A 174 20.09 -25.81 -20.95
C VAL A 174 20.26 -24.88 -22.13
N VAL A 175 19.20 -24.77 -22.92
CA VAL A 175 19.11 -23.84 -24.03
C VAL A 175 18.24 -22.66 -23.58
N HIS A 176 18.82 -21.47 -23.55
CA HIS A 176 18.08 -20.23 -23.34
C HIS A 176 17.71 -19.63 -24.69
N LEU A 177 16.41 -19.50 -24.95
CA LEU A 177 15.86 -18.77 -26.08
C LEU A 177 15.57 -17.33 -25.63
N LEU A 178 16.29 -16.35 -26.17
CA LEU A 178 16.09 -14.94 -25.82
C LEU A 178 15.03 -14.33 -26.73
N VAL A 179 13.93 -13.87 -26.15
CA VAL A 179 12.74 -13.44 -26.90
C VAL A 179 12.40 -11.98 -26.60
N ASP A 180 12.28 -11.20 -27.67
CA ASP A 180 11.67 -9.87 -27.63
C ASP A 180 10.15 -10.03 -27.67
N THR A 181 9.51 -9.72 -26.56
CA THR A 181 8.06 -9.85 -26.35
C THR A 181 7.32 -8.54 -26.56
N CYS A 182 8.02 -7.48 -27.00
CA CYS A 182 7.51 -6.12 -27.16
C CYS A 182 6.77 -5.67 -25.89
N ASP A 183 5.49 -5.32 -26.04
CA ASP A 183 4.64 -4.77 -24.97
C ASP A 183 3.93 -5.82 -24.11
N ALA A 184 4.12 -7.12 -24.38
CA ALA A 184 3.61 -8.17 -23.54
C ALA A 184 4.63 -8.57 -22.47
N MET A 185 4.15 -8.99 -21.30
CA MET A 185 5.03 -9.62 -20.31
C MET A 185 5.70 -10.88 -20.90
N GLY A 186 4.93 -11.68 -21.65
CA GLY A 186 5.46 -12.68 -22.56
C GLY A 186 5.57 -14.11 -22.05
N ALA A 187 5.10 -14.44 -20.84
CA ALA A 187 5.20 -15.79 -20.27
C ALA A 187 4.65 -16.90 -21.19
N ASN A 188 3.37 -16.82 -21.58
CA ASN A 188 2.75 -17.82 -22.47
C ASN A 188 3.42 -17.86 -23.85
N LEU A 189 3.82 -16.70 -24.37
CA LEU A 189 4.45 -16.57 -25.67
C LEU A 189 5.81 -17.29 -25.69
N VAL A 190 6.65 -17.02 -24.69
CA VAL A 190 7.96 -17.67 -24.57
C VAL A 190 7.81 -19.17 -24.32
N ASN A 191 6.85 -19.60 -23.49
CA ASN A 191 6.59 -21.02 -23.27
C ASN A 191 6.22 -21.75 -24.56
N THR A 192 5.30 -21.18 -25.37
CA THR A 192 4.94 -21.76 -26.67
C THR A 192 6.11 -21.81 -27.64
N MET A 193 6.99 -20.81 -27.64
CA MET A 193 8.23 -20.86 -28.43
C MET A 193 9.18 -21.97 -27.95
N CYS A 194 9.35 -22.14 -26.64
CA CYS A 194 10.15 -23.23 -26.07
C CYS A 194 9.60 -24.60 -26.43
N GLU A 195 8.28 -24.80 -26.32
CA GLU A 195 7.60 -26.03 -26.73
C GLU A 195 7.79 -26.33 -28.23
N ALA A 196 7.82 -25.30 -29.08
CA ALA A 196 8.02 -25.46 -30.52
C ALA A 196 9.45 -25.93 -30.86
N VAL A 197 10.47 -25.45 -30.16
CA VAL A 197 11.88 -25.82 -30.42
C VAL A 197 12.32 -27.09 -29.69
N ALA A 198 11.63 -27.47 -28.60
CA ALA A 198 11.97 -28.61 -27.75
C ALA A 198 12.18 -29.94 -28.52
N PRO A 199 11.31 -30.37 -29.46
CA PRO A 199 11.51 -31.61 -30.21
C PRO A 199 12.78 -31.61 -31.07
N ALA A 200 13.09 -30.47 -31.70
CA ALA A 200 14.30 -30.32 -32.50
C ALA A 200 15.55 -30.35 -31.63
N LEU A 201 15.53 -29.69 -30.48
CA LEU A 201 16.63 -29.70 -29.50
C LEU A 201 16.89 -31.10 -28.93
N ALA A 202 15.85 -31.88 -28.63
CA ALA A 202 16.01 -33.29 -28.21
C ALA A 202 16.68 -34.12 -29.32
N LYS A 203 16.23 -33.97 -30.57
CA LYS A 203 16.82 -34.68 -31.71
C LYS A 203 18.29 -34.29 -31.95
N LEU A 204 18.63 -33.00 -31.87
CA LEU A 204 19.98 -32.50 -32.10
C LEU A 204 20.95 -32.93 -30.99
N SER A 205 20.49 -32.94 -29.74
CA SER A 205 21.30 -33.38 -28.60
C SER A 205 21.39 -34.89 -28.44
N GLY A 206 20.49 -35.66 -29.07
CA GLY A 206 20.37 -37.10 -28.83
C GLY A 206 19.81 -37.45 -27.44
N GLY A 207 19.33 -36.45 -26.69
CA GLY A 207 18.76 -36.59 -25.36
C GLY A 207 17.24 -36.45 -25.35
N THR A 208 16.72 -36.09 -24.18
CA THR A 208 15.28 -35.91 -23.90
C THR A 208 15.02 -34.52 -23.32
N VAL A 209 13.86 -33.93 -23.59
CA VAL A 209 13.46 -32.68 -22.93
C VAL A 209 12.93 -32.98 -21.53
N ALA A 210 13.54 -32.38 -20.51
CA ALA A 210 13.10 -32.49 -19.12
C ALA A 210 12.01 -31.45 -18.81
N MET A 211 12.19 -30.20 -19.24
CA MET A 211 11.22 -29.13 -19.09
C MET A 211 11.43 -28.02 -20.12
N SER A 212 10.38 -27.23 -20.36
CA SER A 212 10.37 -26.08 -21.27
C SER A 212 9.53 -24.97 -20.63
N ILE A 213 10.18 -23.92 -20.15
CA ILE A 213 9.53 -22.89 -19.33
C ILE A 213 10.32 -21.58 -19.37
N LEU A 214 9.65 -20.43 -19.24
CA LEU A 214 10.33 -19.15 -19.05
C LEU A 214 11.18 -19.11 -17.77
N SER A 215 12.20 -18.24 -17.77
CA SER A 215 12.88 -17.79 -16.56
C SER A 215 12.22 -16.49 -16.04
N ASN A 216 11.90 -16.45 -14.75
CA ASN A 216 11.49 -15.19 -14.08
C ASN A 216 12.68 -14.33 -13.66
N LEU A 217 13.91 -14.87 -13.66
CA LEU A 217 15.11 -14.05 -13.59
C LEU A 217 15.32 -13.40 -14.96
N ALA A 218 14.63 -12.27 -15.18
CA ALA A 218 14.67 -11.50 -16.43
C ALA A 218 15.91 -10.58 -16.48
N ASP A 219 17.09 -11.16 -16.29
CA ASP A 219 18.39 -10.47 -16.26
C ASP A 219 18.84 -9.92 -17.63
N ARG A 220 18.08 -10.19 -18.70
CA ARG A 220 18.17 -9.54 -20.02
C ARG A 220 17.13 -8.43 -20.22
N SER A 221 16.52 -7.97 -19.13
CA SER A 221 15.61 -6.82 -19.09
C SER A 221 15.91 -5.99 -17.84
N LEU A 222 17.15 -5.51 -17.75
CA LEU A 222 17.64 -4.70 -16.63
C LEU A 222 17.28 -3.22 -16.84
N LEU A 223 16.68 -2.65 -15.81
CA LEU A 223 16.36 -1.23 -15.75
C LEU A 223 17.27 -0.58 -14.73
N THR A 224 17.98 0.47 -15.14
CA THR A 224 18.76 1.29 -14.22
C THR A 224 18.10 2.65 -14.06
N ALA A 225 17.61 2.95 -12.85
CA ALA A 225 17.04 4.25 -12.52
C ALA A 225 17.96 5.03 -11.58
N ARG A 226 18.03 6.34 -11.79
CA ARG A 226 18.87 7.28 -11.05
C ARG A 226 18.07 8.48 -10.59
N VAL A 227 18.48 9.03 -9.45
CA VAL A 227 17.91 10.25 -8.89
C VAL A 227 18.99 11.07 -8.19
N ARG A 228 18.84 12.39 -8.24
CA ARG A 228 19.60 13.33 -7.42
C ARG A 228 18.61 14.06 -6.50
N TYR A 229 18.97 14.22 -5.24
CA TYR A 229 18.28 15.11 -4.31
C TYR A 229 19.25 16.21 -3.89
N ALA A 230 18.90 17.45 -4.23
CA ALA A 230 19.63 18.62 -3.77
C ALA A 230 19.71 18.62 -2.23
N LEU A 231 20.88 18.99 -1.69
CA LEU A 231 21.13 18.97 -0.25
C LEU A 231 20.05 19.76 0.54
N ALA A 232 19.64 20.92 0.03
CA ALA A 232 18.60 21.77 0.63
C ALA A 232 17.20 21.12 0.73
N GLU A 233 16.95 20.01 0.02
CA GLU A 233 15.69 19.27 0.10
C GLU A 233 15.66 18.24 1.24
N LEU A 234 16.83 17.92 1.81
CA LEU A 234 16.95 16.87 2.83
C LEU A 234 16.57 17.38 4.23
N ALA A 235 16.95 18.61 4.57
CA ALA A 235 16.69 19.26 5.85
C ALA A 235 16.76 20.80 5.74
N ASP A 236 16.29 21.50 6.78
CA ASP A 236 16.18 22.97 6.79
C ASP A 236 17.52 23.71 6.91
N THR A 237 18.59 23.02 7.34
CA THR A 237 19.93 23.59 7.46
C THR A 237 20.96 22.71 6.77
N ASP A 238 21.99 23.32 6.17
CA ASP A 238 23.03 22.58 5.42
C ASP A 238 23.75 21.54 6.30
N GLU A 239 24.06 21.89 7.55
CA GLU A 239 24.70 20.96 8.49
C GLU A 239 23.82 19.72 8.75
N HIS A 240 22.53 19.93 8.98
CA HIS A 240 21.61 18.81 9.20
C HIS A 240 21.40 18.00 7.91
N ALA A 241 21.34 18.66 6.75
CA ALA A 241 21.20 18.00 5.47
C ALA A 241 22.39 17.08 5.15
N LEU A 242 23.63 17.50 5.48
CA LEU A 242 24.83 16.66 5.38
C LEU A 242 24.73 15.41 6.26
N VAL A 243 24.28 15.58 7.51
CA VAL A 243 24.07 14.47 8.44
C VAL A 243 23.04 13.48 7.90
N VAL A 244 21.91 13.96 7.37
CA VAL A 244 20.87 13.11 6.78
C VAL A 244 21.38 12.36 5.55
N ARG A 245 22.08 13.06 4.64
CA ARG A 245 22.70 12.44 3.45
C ARG A 245 23.64 11.31 3.86
N ASP A 246 24.59 11.60 4.76
CA ASP A 246 25.62 10.63 5.15
C ASP A 246 25.02 9.46 5.92
N ALA A 247 23.95 9.68 6.67
CA ALA A 247 23.19 8.62 7.32
C ALA A 247 22.46 7.72 6.30
N ILE A 248 21.90 8.28 5.22
CA ILE A 248 21.28 7.51 4.13
C ILE A 248 22.34 6.65 3.43
N VAL A 249 23.49 7.23 3.07
CA VAL A 249 24.62 6.50 2.46
C VAL A 249 25.08 5.36 3.36
N ARG A 250 25.23 5.62 4.67
CA ARG A 250 25.61 4.59 5.63
C ARG A 250 24.57 3.49 5.77
N ALA A 251 23.27 3.84 5.78
CA ALA A 251 22.19 2.86 5.86
C ALA A 251 22.16 1.91 4.65
N ASP A 252 22.45 2.42 3.46
CA ASP A 252 22.61 1.62 2.24
C ASP A 252 23.83 0.68 2.33
N GLN A 253 24.97 1.17 2.82
CA GLN A 253 26.15 0.33 3.04
C GLN A 253 25.89 -0.80 4.05
N ILE A 254 25.13 -0.53 5.12
CA ILE A 254 24.70 -1.57 6.08
C ILE A 254 23.80 -2.59 5.38
N ALA A 255 22.83 -2.14 4.56
CA ALA A 255 21.98 -3.03 3.80
C ALA A 255 22.75 -3.86 2.77
N HIS A 256 23.80 -3.32 2.18
CA HIS A 256 24.67 -4.07 1.27
C HIS A 256 25.49 -5.15 1.98
N ALA A 257 25.90 -4.93 3.23
CA ALA A 257 26.75 -5.84 3.99
C ALA A 257 25.98 -6.88 4.82
N ASP A 258 24.79 -6.57 5.32
CA ASP A 258 23.96 -7.45 6.15
C ASP A 258 22.72 -7.94 5.40
N PRO A 259 22.63 -9.25 5.04
CA PRO A 259 21.46 -9.82 4.37
C PRO A 259 20.13 -9.60 5.10
N LYS A 260 20.13 -9.53 6.44
CA LYS A 260 18.89 -9.27 7.20
C LYS A 260 18.38 -7.85 6.95
N ARG A 261 19.29 -6.88 6.90
CA ARG A 261 18.94 -5.51 6.54
C ARG A 261 18.61 -5.40 5.06
N ALA A 262 19.36 -6.06 4.18
CA ALA A 262 19.08 -6.13 2.74
C ALA A 262 17.63 -6.56 2.46
N ALA A 263 17.15 -7.61 3.13
CA ALA A 263 15.78 -8.09 2.94
C ALA A 263 14.73 -7.01 3.25
N THR A 264 14.91 -6.29 4.37
CA THR A 264 13.99 -5.21 4.76
C THR A 264 14.14 -3.98 3.85
N HIS A 265 15.35 -3.72 3.37
CA HIS A 265 15.66 -2.64 2.45
C HIS A 265 15.01 -2.85 1.08
N ASN A 266 15.11 -4.07 0.55
CA ASN A 266 14.50 -4.46 -0.72
C ASN A 266 12.98 -4.57 -0.60
N LYS A 267 12.43 -5.08 0.52
CA LYS A 267 10.98 -5.01 0.79
C LYS A 267 10.45 -3.58 0.66
N GLY A 268 11.21 -2.60 1.15
CA GLY A 268 10.88 -1.18 1.00
C GLY A 268 10.79 -0.71 -0.46
N ILE A 269 11.64 -1.23 -1.36
CA ILE A 269 11.55 -0.99 -2.81
C ILE A 269 10.25 -1.59 -3.36
N MET A 270 9.98 -2.86 -3.02
CA MET A 270 8.86 -3.63 -3.56
C MET A 270 7.51 -3.08 -3.11
N ASN A 271 7.41 -2.45 -1.93
CA ASN A 271 6.23 -1.69 -1.53
C ASN A 271 5.75 -0.69 -2.60
N GLY A 272 6.67 -0.05 -3.33
CA GLY A 272 6.32 0.85 -4.42
C GLY A 272 6.03 0.10 -5.72
N ILE A 273 6.94 -0.80 -6.10
CA ILE A 273 6.88 -1.54 -7.38
C ILE A 273 5.62 -2.41 -7.46
N ASP A 274 5.36 -3.23 -6.44
CA ASP A 274 4.23 -4.15 -6.41
C ASP A 274 2.91 -3.39 -6.42
N SER A 275 2.84 -2.28 -5.71
CA SER A 275 1.66 -1.42 -5.70
C SER A 275 1.30 -0.94 -7.10
N LEU A 276 2.29 -0.55 -7.92
CA LEU A 276 2.10 -0.15 -9.31
C LEU A 276 1.84 -1.37 -10.21
N ALA A 277 2.50 -2.51 -9.96
CA ALA A 277 2.29 -3.74 -10.70
C ALA A 277 0.85 -4.24 -10.55
N ILE A 278 0.33 -4.30 -9.32
CA ILE A 278 -1.06 -4.65 -9.01
C ILE A 278 -2.01 -3.64 -9.68
N ALA A 279 -1.74 -2.34 -9.52
CA ALA A 279 -2.58 -1.30 -10.10
C ALA A 279 -2.69 -1.44 -11.62
N THR A 280 -1.60 -1.81 -12.29
CA THR A 280 -1.55 -2.01 -13.75
C THR A 280 -1.83 -3.45 -14.18
N GLY A 281 -2.25 -4.35 -13.29
CA GLY A 281 -2.59 -5.72 -13.66
C GLY A 281 -1.42 -6.61 -14.08
N ASN A 282 -0.20 -6.26 -13.69
CA ASN A 282 1.01 -7.05 -13.93
C ASN A 282 1.23 -8.11 -12.84
N ASP A 283 1.98 -9.17 -13.18
CA ASP A 283 2.33 -10.23 -12.24
C ASP A 283 3.45 -9.78 -11.29
N TRP A 284 3.08 -9.33 -10.10
CA TRP A 284 4.05 -8.90 -9.08
C TRP A 284 4.93 -10.04 -8.56
N ARG A 285 4.50 -11.31 -8.64
CA ARG A 285 5.31 -12.45 -8.16
C ARG A 285 6.50 -12.69 -9.09
N ALA A 286 6.30 -12.55 -10.40
CA ALA A 286 7.38 -12.64 -11.36
C ALA A 286 8.41 -11.52 -11.16
N ILE A 287 7.93 -10.29 -10.91
CA ILE A 287 8.77 -9.13 -10.60
C ILE A 287 9.57 -9.35 -9.31
N GLU A 288 8.90 -9.74 -8.21
CA GLU A 288 9.53 -10.05 -6.92
C GLU A 288 10.59 -11.15 -7.03
N ALA A 289 10.26 -12.26 -7.70
CA ALA A 289 11.19 -13.37 -7.90
C ALA A 289 12.45 -12.94 -8.66
N GLY A 290 12.29 -12.18 -9.75
CA GLY A 290 13.40 -11.66 -10.52
C GLY A 290 14.26 -10.69 -9.71
N ALA A 291 13.64 -9.71 -9.05
CA ALA A 291 14.34 -8.69 -8.27
C ALA A 291 15.12 -9.32 -7.10
N HIS A 292 14.52 -10.23 -6.34
CA HIS A 292 15.17 -10.87 -5.21
C HIS A 292 16.23 -11.91 -5.60
N ALA A 293 16.06 -12.61 -6.73
CA ALA A 293 17.11 -13.47 -7.27
C ALA A 293 18.32 -12.62 -7.73
N TYR A 294 18.06 -11.51 -8.44
CA TYR A 294 19.11 -10.60 -8.89
C TYR A 294 19.87 -9.92 -7.74
N ALA A 295 19.19 -9.67 -6.61
CA ALA A 295 19.81 -9.19 -5.38
C ALA A 295 20.86 -10.16 -4.80
N ALA A 296 20.83 -11.44 -5.19
CA ALA A 296 21.75 -12.48 -4.75
C ALA A 296 22.72 -12.99 -5.82
N ARG A 297 22.77 -12.33 -7.00
CA ARG A 297 23.55 -12.79 -8.18
C ARG A 297 25.04 -13.01 -7.92
N ASP A 298 25.62 -12.31 -6.96
CA ASP A 298 27.04 -12.39 -6.60
C ASP A 298 27.31 -13.39 -5.44
N GLY A 299 26.36 -14.29 -5.17
CA GLY A 299 26.47 -15.33 -4.13
C GLY A 299 26.07 -14.90 -2.71
N GLN A 300 25.74 -13.62 -2.49
CA GLN A 300 25.15 -13.12 -1.25
C GLN A 300 23.99 -12.17 -1.57
N TYR A 301 22.91 -12.26 -0.81
CA TYR A 301 21.76 -11.36 -0.93
C TYR A 301 22.09 -9.95 -0.41
N ARG A 302 21.93 -8.93 -1.26
CA ARG A 302 22.36 -7.53 -1.05
C ARG A 302 21.25 -6.51 -1.36
N SER A 303 21.52 -5.23 -1.08
CA SER A 303 20.66 -4.13 -1.52
C SER A 303 20.61 -4.04 -3.05
N LEU A 304 19.43 -3.76 -3.62
CA LEU A 304 19.26 -3.48 -5.05
C LEU A 304 19.62 -2.03 -5.43
N THR A 305 19.74 -1.16 -4.43
CA THR A 305 20.11 0.24 -4.62
C THR A 305 21.55 0.51 -4.20
N ARG A 306 22.04 1.65 -4.65
CA ARG A 306 23.25 2.30 -4.17
C ARG A 306 22.96 3.77 -3.87
N TRP A 307 23.34 4.23 -2.67
CA TRP A 307 23.27 5.64 -2.29
C TRP A 307 24.68 6.20 -2.05
N TYR A 308 24.95 7.39 -2.59
CA TYR A 308 26.27 8.02 -2.49
C TYR A 308 26.18 9.55 -2.52
N ALA A 309 27.23 10.22 -2.03
CA ALA A 309 27.35 11.66 -2.13
C ALA A 309 27.97 12.05 -3.49
N HIS A 310 27.36 13.00 -4.16
CA HIS A 310 27.95 13.63 -5.35
C HIS A 310 29.03 14.64 -4.94
N GLU A 311 29.93 15.00 -5.88
CA GLU A 311 30.98 16.02 -5.65
C GLU A 311 30.40 17.39 -5.26
N SER A 312 29.18 17.70 -5.71
CA SER A 312 28.43 18.92 -5.33
C SER A 312 27.89 18.89 -3.89
N GLY A 313 27.99 17.74 -3.20
CA GLY A 313 27.42 17.52 -1.88
C GLY A 313 25.99 16.96 -1.89
N ASP A 314 25.34 16.85 -3.05
CA ASP A 314 23.99 16.30 -3.18
C ASP A 314 23.96 14.79 -2.88
N LEU A 315 22.77 14.27 -2.56
CA LEU A 315 22.53 12.84 -2.45
C LEU A 315 22.17 12.27 -3.82
N CYS A 316 22.89 11.25 -4.26
CA CYS A 316 22.57 10.47 -5.45
C CYS A 316 22.15 9.05 -5.08
N GLY A 317 21.14 8.54 -5.79
CA GLY A 317 20.66 7.18 -5.67
C GLY A 317 20.58 6.51 -7.03
N GLU A 318 20.91 5.22 -7.06
CA GLU A 318 20.80 4.35 -8.23
C GLU A 318 20.12 3.05 -7.81
N ILE A 319 19.29 2.47 -8.69
CA ILE A 319 18.77 1.11 -8.57
C ILE A 319 18.97 0.40 -9.91
N CYS A 320 19.40 -0.86 -9.87
CA CYS A 320 19.43 -1.74 -11.04
C CYS A 320 18.77 -3.06 -10.70
N LEU A 321 17.73 -3.42 -11.45
CA LEU A 321 16.95 -4.63 -11.22
C LEU A 321 16.27 -5.12 -12.51
N PRO A 322 16.01 -6.44 -12.63
CA PRO A 322 15.25 -6.99 -13.72
C PRO A 322 13.78 -6.61 -13.60
N LEU A 323 13.22 -6.00 -14.65
CA LEU A 323 11.80 -5.69 -14.74
C LEU A 323 11.28 -6.06 -16.12
N LYS A 324 10.43 -7.09 -16.15
CA LYS A 324 9.68 -7.46 -17.34
C LYS A 324 8.19 -7.41 -17.05
N VAL A 325 7.52 -6.49 -17.72
CA VAL A 325 6.09 -6.19 -17.55
C VAL A 325 5.40 -6.09 -18.90
N GLY A 326 4.08 -6.01 -18.87
CA GLY A 326 3.26 -5.79 -20.06
C GLY A 326 2.30 -4.62 -19.92
N ILE A 327 1.99 -4.01 -21.06
CA ILE A 327 0.87 -3.08 -21.23
C ILE A 327 -0.25 -3.69 -22.09
N VAL A 328 -0.02 -4.91 -22.62
CA VAL A 328 -1.00 -5.72 -23.34
C VAL A 328 -0.99 -7.18 -22.88
N GLY A 329 -2.10 -7.88 -23.14
CA GLY A 329 -2.24 -9.32 -22.86
C GLY A 329 -2.65 -9.65 -21.42
N GLY A 330 -3.06 -10.91 -21.19
CA GLY A 330 -3.40 -11.41 -19.85
C GLY A 330 -4.63 -10.73 -19.20
N THR A 331 -4.59 -10.63 -17.87
CA THR A 331 -5.64 -10.08 -17.00
C THR A 331 -5.83 -8.56 -17.13
N LEU A 332 -4.88 -7.85 -17.75
CA LEU A 332 -4.96 -6.42 -18.07
C LEU A 332 -6.24 -6.05 -18.82
N ALA A 333 -6.66 -6.89 -19.78
CA ALA A 333 -7.89 -6.68 -20.55
C ALA A 333 -9.16 -7.05 -19.78
N ALA A 334 -9.04 -7.92 -18.78
CA ALA A 334 -10.18 -8.45 -18.03
C ALA A 334 -10.54 -7.59 -16.81
N ASN A 335 -9.60 -6.81 -16.27
CA ASN A 335 -9.82 -5.94 -15.12
C ASN A 335 -9.96 -4.46 -15.53
N PRO A 336 -11.17 -3.87 -15.47
CA PRO A 336 -11.38 -2.47 -15.85
C PRO A 336 -10.55 -1.47 -15.04
N ALA A 337 -10.31 -1.72 -13.75
CA ALA A 337 -9.47 -0.84 -12.93
C ALA A 337 -8.01 -0.83 -13.40
N ALA A 338 -7.47 -1.98 -13.83
CA ALA A 338 -6.11 -2.06 -14.35
C ALA A 338 -5.96 -1.28 -15.67
N ALA A 339 -6.97 -1.37 -16.54
CA ALA A 339 -7.01 -0.61 -17.78
C ALA A 339 -7.07 0.91 -17.52
N VAL A 340 -7.84 1.36 -16.53
CA VAL A 340 -7.88 2.77 -16.11
C VAL A 340 -6.52 3.20 -15.54
N ALA A 341 -5.91 2.39 -14.67
CA ALA A 341 -4.60 2.68 -14.09
C ALA A 341 -3.53 2.87 -15.18
N LEU A 342 -3.47 1.96 -16.16
CA LEU A 342 -2.53 2.06 -17.26
C LEU A 342 -2.76 3.31 -18.12
N ARG A 343 -4.00 3.75 -18.31
CA ARG A 343 -4.28 5.05 -18.96
C ARG A 343 -3.85 6.25 -18.11
N ILE A 344 -3.98 6.17 -16.78
CA ILE A 344 -3.52 7.22 -15.85
C ILE A 344 -1.99 7.37 -15.92
N THR A 345 -1.23 6.28 -16.04
CA THR A 345 0.23 6.39 -16.19
C THR A 345 0.59 7.12 -17.49
N GLY A 346 -0.13 6.87 -18.59
CA GLY A 346 0.14 7.50 -19.87
C GLY A 346 1.45 7.03 -20.51
N VAL A 347 1.89 5.80 -20.18
CA VAL A 347 3.04 5.14 -20.79
C VAL A 347 2.70 4.66 -22.20
N ASP A 348 3.67 4.75 -23.10
CA ASP A 348 3.52 4.38 -24.52
C ASP A 348 4.07 2.97 -24.83
N SER A 349 4.87 2.39 -23.91
CA SER A 349 5.44 1.04 -24.05
C SER A 349 5.62 0.32 -22.71
N ALA A 350 5.82 -1.00 -22.76
CA ALA A 350 6.14 -1.80 -21.57
C ALA A 350 7.50 -1.43 -20.94
N ILE A 351 8.49 -1.05 -21.74
CA ILE A 351 9.79 -0.59 -21.23
C ILE A 351 9.63 0.72 -20.46
N GLU A 352 8.78 1.63 -20.93
CA GLU A 352 8.48 2.87 -20.22
C GLU A 352 7.75 2.61 -18.88
N LEU A 353 6.81 1.65 -18.85
CA LEU A 353 6.19 1.22 -17.59
C LEU A 353 7.21 0.60 -16.64
N ALA A 354 8.10 -0.26 -17.13
CA ALA A 354 9.18 -0.83 -16.33
C ALA A 354 10.09 0.27 -15.77
N GLY A 355 10.41 1.28 -16.58
CA GLY A 355 11.22 2.41 -16.13
C GLY A 355 10.53 3.26 -15.07
N LEU A 356 9.22 3.49 -15.20
CA LEU A 356 8.41 4.14 -14.17
C LEU A 356 8.40 3.32 -12.88
N MET A 357 8.29 1.98 -12.95
CA MET A 357 8.39 1.09 -11.79
C MET A 357 9.76 1.18 -11.10
N ALA A 358 10.86 1.19 -11.87
CA ALA A 358 12.20 1.35 -11.30
C ALA A 358 12.35 2.69 -10.55
N ALA A 359 11.87 3.79 -11.14
CA ALA A 359 11.84 5.11 -10.48
C ALA A 359 10.99 5.12 -9.20
N VAL A 360 9.81 4.47 -9.23
CA VAL A 360 8.94 4.29 -8.06
C VAL A 360 9.64 3.50 -6.96
N GLY A 361 10.31 2.40 -7.30
CA GLY A 361 11.08 1.60 -6.34
C GLY A 361 12.20 2.39 -5.67
N LEU A 362 12.97 3.16 -6.46
CA LEU A 362 14.04 4.03 -5.95
C LEU A 362 13.50 5.15 -5.04
N ALA A 363 12.39 5.78 -5.43
CA ALA A 363 11.73 6.81 -4.63
C ALA A 363 11.18 6.24 -3.30
N GLN A 364 10.60 5.04 -3.33
CA GLN A 364 10.07 4.39 -2.15
C GLN A 364 11.20 4.01 -1.18
N ASN A 365 12.33 3.53 -1.71
CA ASN A 365 13.51 3.22 -0.92
C ASN A 365 14.09 4.48 -0.24
N PHE A 366 14.24 5.57 -0.98
CA PHE A 366 14.66 6.86 -0.42
C PHE A 366 13.76 7.27 0.74
N ALA A 367 12.43 7.22 0.55
CA ALA A 367 11.47 7.63 1.57
C ALA A 367 11.60 6.78 2.84
N ALA A 368 11.76 5.46 2.69
CA ALA A 368 11.93 4.53 3.80
C ALA A 368 13.23 4.76 4.58
N ILE A 369 14.37 4.89 3.88
CA ILE A 369 15.67 5.13 4.53
C ILE A 369 15.68 6.50 5.21
N ARG A 370 15.20 7.54 4.52
CA ARG A 370 15.12 8.88 5.09
C ARG A 370 14.30 8.90 6.37
N ALA A 371 13.15 8.21 6.40
CA ALA A 371 12.33 8.10 7.60
C ALA A 371 13.06 7.36 8.74
N LEU A 372 13.86 6.34 8.44
CA LEU A 372 14.64 5.59 9.43
C LEU A 372 15.73 6.45 10.09
N VAL A 373 16.43 7.28 9.31
CA VAL A 373 17.58 8.04 9.81
C VAL A 373 17.22 9.41 10.42
N THR A 374 15.97 9.87 10.25
CA THR A 374 15.52 11.18 10.77
C THR A 374 14.61 11.05 11.99
N THR A 375 13.40 10.50 11.82
CA THR A 375 12.35 10.53 12.85
C THR A 375 11.92 9.14 13.34
N GLY A 376 12.40 8.07 12.70
CA GLY A 376 11.93 6.69 12.88
C GLY A 376 10.57 6.43 12.21
N ILE A 377 10.37 5.23 11.66
CA ILE A 377 9.16 4.85 10.89
C ILE A 377 7.87 4.96 11.73
N GLN A 378 7.94 4.62 13.02
CA GLN A 378 6.77 4.54 13.91
C GLN A 378 6.06 5.88 14.09
N ALA A 379 6.80 7.01 14.11
CA ALA A 379 6.19 8.34 14.21
C ALA A 379 5.31 8.70 13.00
N GLY A 380 5.71 8.25 11.80
CA GLY A 380 4.92 8.40 10.56
C GLY A 380 3.65 7.56 10.57
N HIS A 381 3.75 6.29 10.96
CA HIS A 381 2.61 5.37 11.08
C HIS A 381 1.57 5.86 12.09
N MET A 382 2.01 6.42 13.23
CA MET A 382 1.12 6.94 14.28
C MET A 382 0.20 8.08 13.80
N ARG A 383 0.68 8.98 12.91
CA ARG A 383 -0.17 10.06 12.35
C ARG A 383 -1.32 9.53 11.49
N LEU A 384 -1.09 8.45 10.75
CA LEU A 384 -2.10 7.81 9.90
C LEU A 384 -3.02 6.89 10.70
N HIS A 385 -2.50 6.14 11.67
CA HIS A 385 -3.35 5.39 12.61
C HIS A 385 -4.25 6.34 13.41
N ALA A 386 -3.76 7.52 13.81
CA ALA A 386 -4.60 8.55 14.43
C ALA A 386 -5.71 9.04 13.48
N ARG A 387 -5.43 9.24 12.19
CA ARG A 387 -6.45 9.59 11.18
C ARG A 387 -7.44 8.44 10.93
N SER A 388 -6.99 7.19 10.84
CA SER A 388 -7.88 6.03 10.64
C SER A 388 -8.72 5.71 11.88
N ALA A 389 -8.18 5.95 13.08
CA ALA A 389 -8.94 5.90 14.32
C ALA A 389 -9.97 7.05 14.39
N ALA A 390 -9.62 8.25 13.92
CA ALA A 390 -10.55 9.37 13.80
C ALA A 390 -11.63 9.15 12.72
N LYS A 391 -11.34 8.40 11.64
CA LYS A 391 -12.28 8.11 10.54
C LYS A 391 -13.21 6.91 10.81
N LYS A 392 -12.95 6.12 11.86
CA LYS A 392 -13.94 5.17 12.42
C LYS A 392 -15.06 5.87 13.19
N ILE A 393 -15.02 7.19 13.27
CA ILE A 393 -16.10 8.05 13.77
C ILE A 393 -16.89 8.50 12.54
N ASP A 394 -17.77 7.63 12.04
CA ASP A 394 -18.68 7.99 10.95
C ASP A 394 -19.71 8.99 11.48
N VAL A 395 -19.75 10.16 10.86
CA VAL A 395 -20.72 11.24 11.13
C VAL A 395 -21.90 10.99 10.19
N ASP A 396 -22.78 10.07 10.57
CA ASP A 396 -24.16 10.09 10.08
C ASP A 396 -24.96 11.09 10.92
N ASP A 397 -25.69 11.96 10.22
CA ASP A 397 -26.54 13.05 10.70
C ASP A 397 -26.93 12.98 12.18
N VAL A 398 -26.49 14.00 12.92
CA VAL A 398 -26.93 14.24 14.29
C VAL A 398 -28.33 14.85 14.23
N ASP A 399 -29.32 14.05 14.62
CA ASP A 399 -30.67 14.53 14.91
C ASP A 399 -30.58 15.61 16.00
N SER A 400 -31.01 16.84 15.71
CA SER A 400 -30.74 18.05 16.51
C SER A 400 -31.39 18.08 17.90
N THR A 401 -32.06 17.01 18.29
CA THR A 401 -32.79 16.86 19.57
C THR A 401 -32.12 15.89 20.55
N ALA A 402 -30.97 15.30 20.23
CA ALA A 402 -30.26 14.37 21.11
C ALA A 402 -29.22 15.08 21.99
N ALA A 403 -29.23 14.80 23.29
CA ALA A 403 -28.23 15.30 24.22
C ALA A 403 -26.92 14.50 24.11
N SER A 404 -25.77 15.17 24.12
CA SER A 404 -24.46 14.53 23.93
C SER A 404 -23.55 14.60 25.17
N ALA A 405 -22.65 13.62 25.26
CA ALA A 405 -21.61 13.54 26.27
C ALA A 405 -20.27 13.15 25.65
N ALA A 406 -19.18 13.63 26.25
CA ALA A 406 -17.85 13.22 25.87
C ALA A 406 -17.51 11.85 26.49
N ALA A 407 -16.62 11.10 25.85
CA ALA A 407 -15.90 10.00 26.47
C ALA A 407 -14.49 10.47 26.85
N LYS A 408 -13.63 9.58 27.35
CA LYS A 408 -12.25 9.93 27.72
C LYS A 408 -11.21 9.11 26.96
N VAL A 409 -10.03 9.70 26.81
CA VAL A 409 -8.76 9.01 26.60
C VAL A 409 -7.81 9.46 27.70
N ILE A 410 -7.16 8.52 28.36
CA ILE A 410 -6.06 8.84 29.28
C ILE A 410 -4.77 8.83 28.47
N LEU A 411 -4.08 9.97 28.42
CA LEU A 411 -2.77 10.06 27.79
C LEU A 411 -1.68 9.49 28.70
N LEU A 412 -1.76 9.78 30.01
CA LEU A 412 -0.77 9.39 31.01
C LEU A 412 -1.45 9.25 32.39
N GLY A 413 -0.97 8.29 33.19
CA GLY A 413 -1.30 8.22 34.63
C GLY A 413 -2.54 7.43 35.02
N GLU A 414 -3.05 6.53 34.18
CA GLU A 414 -4.29 5.76 34.42
C GLU A 414 -4.32 5.06 35.80
N HIS A 415 -3.27 4.30 36.11
CA HIS A 415 -3.15 3.62 37.41
C HIS A 415 -2.68 4.55 38.54
N ALA A 416 -2.15 5.72 38.20
CA ALA A 416 -1.58 6.67 39.14
C ALA A 416 -2.67 7.43 39.93
N VAL A 417 -3.85 7.64 39.34
CA VAL A 417 -5.00 8.30 39.98
C VAL A 417 -5.47 7.54 41.22
N VAL A 418 -5.45 6.20 41.17
CA VAL A 418 -5.83 5.34 42.30
C VAL A 418 -4.93 5.57 43.52
N TYR A 419 -3.67 5.96 43.30
CA TYR A 419 -2.68 6.28 44.33
C TYR A 419 -2.56 7.78 44.63
N GLY A 420 -3.54 8.60 44.22
CA GLY A 420 -3.56 10.05 44.49
C GLY A 420 -2.52 10.84 43.71
N ARG A 421 -2.07 10.33 42.56
CA ARG A 421 -1.15 11.02 41.63
C ARG A 421 -1.91 11.54 40.40
N TYR A 422 -1.28 12.43 39.64
CA TYR A 422 -1.91 13.07 38.50
C TYR A 422 -2.11 12.13 37.31
N ALA A 423 -3.21 12.33 36.57
CA ALA A 423 -3.41 11.82 35.22
C ALA A 423 -3.74 12.95 34.25
N VAL A 424 -3.36 12.76 32.99
CA VAL A 424 -3.75 13.66 31.89
C VAL A 424 -4.81 12.95 31.06
N ALA A 425 -6.02 13.51 31.04
CA ALA A 425 -7.12 12.98 30.27
C ALA A 425 -7.59 14.00 29.23
N LEU A 426 -7.94 13.48 28.05
CA LEU A 426 -8.53 14.23 26.96
C LEU A 426 -9.96 13.75 26.71
N PRO A 427 -10.90 14.67 26.43
CA PRO A 427 -12.24 14.30 26.04
C PRO A 427 -12.24 13.75 24.61
N ILE A 428 -13.11 12.77 24.35
CA ILE A 428 -13.58 12.42 23.02
C ILE A 428 -14.94 13.10 22.88
N PRO A 429 -15.06 14.23 22.15
CA PRO A 429 -16.33 14.93 22.00
C PRO A 429 -17.39 14.05 21.33
N GLU A 430 -18.65 14.27 21.69
CA GLU A 430 -19.82 13.65 21.04
C GLU A 430 -19.72 12.11 20.93
N ALA A 431 -19.13 11.49 21.95
CA ALA A 431 -18.88 10.06 21.95
C ALA A 431 -20.15 9.25 22.24
N VAL A 432 -21.08 9.83 23.00
CA VAL A 432 -22.39 9.23 23.30
C VAL A 432 -23.47 10.28 23.13
N SER A 433 -24.60 9.89 22.53
CA SER A 433 -25.81 10.69 22.46
C SER A 433 -27.00 9.92 23.01
N ALA A 434 -27.87 10.59 23.76
CA ALA A 434 -29.12 10.04 24.26
C ALA A 434 -30.30 10.93 23.84
N ARG A 435 -31.35 10.30 23.32
CA ARG A 435 -32.65 10.93 23.08
C ARG A 435 -33.61 10.45 24.14
N VAL A 436 -34.28 11.39 24.80
CA VAL A 436 -35.32 11.13 25.79
C VAL A 436 -36.62 11.74 25.26
N SER A 437 -37.72 11.00 25.32
CA SER A 437 -39.05 11.47 24.88
C SER A 437 -40.15 10.84 25.72
N ARG A 438 -41.37 11.40 25.67
CA ARG A 438 -42.54 10.96 26.46
C ARG A 438 -43.66 10.33 25.61
N ASP A 439 -43.30 9.81 24.44
CA ASP A 439 -44.27 9.46 23.39
C ASP A 439 -44.75 7.99 23.44
N LYS A 440 -44.32 7.21 24.44
CA LYS A 440 -44.68 5.78 24.53
C LYS A 440 -45.66 5.50 25.67
N PRO A 441 -46.58 4.53 25.51
CA PRO A 441 -47.50 4.13 26.58
C PRO A 441 -46.83 3.30 27.69
N GLN A 442 -45.64 2.73 27.42
CA GLN A 442 -44.82 2.03 28.40
C GLN A 442 -43.36 2.51 28.31
N PRO A 443 -42.64 2.55 29.43
CA PRO A 443 -41.22 2.91 29.41
C PRO A 443 -40.42 1.96 28.53
N SER A 444 -39.49 2.53 27.76
CA SER A 444 -38.63 1.77 26.84
C SER A 444 -37.21 2.32 26.91
N PHE A 445 -36.28 1.50 27.36
CA PHE A 445 -34.87 1.85 27.48
C PHE A 445 -33.98 0.60 27.52
N PRO A 446 -32.66 0.70 27.24
CA PRO A 446 -31.79 -0.46 27.22
C PRO A 446 -31.68 -1.16 28.59
N GLU A 447 -32.10 -2.43 28.67
CA GLU A 447 -32.09 -3.21 29.92
C GLU A 447 -30.70 -3.27 30.58
N VAL A 448 -29.64 -3.29 29.76
CA VAL A 448 -28.24 -3.32 30.20
C VAL A 448 -27.87 -2.12 31.08
N PHE A 449 -28.64 -1.03 31.06
CA PHE A 449 -28.42 0.17 31.88
C PHE A 449 -29.62 0.51 32.78
N ALA A 450 -30.54 -0.44 33.00
CA ALA A 450 -31.78 -0.21 33.75
C ALA A 450 -31.54 0.30 35.19
N ASP A 451 -30.57 -0.27 35.91
CA ASP A 451 -30.25 0.15 37.28
C ASP A 451 -29.70 1.59 37.35
N GLY A 452 -28.90 1.97 36.35
CA GLY A 452 -28.40 3.34 36.21
C GLY A 452 -29.51 4.34 35.88
N ILE A 453 -30.46 3.97 35.02
CA ILE A 453 -31.62 4.80 34.69
C ILE A 453 -32.54 4.96 35.91
N ALA A 454 -32.78 3.89 36.66
CA ALA A 454 -33.57 3.95 37.89
C ALA A 454 -32.93 4.86 38.94
N LEU A 455 -31.59 4.81 39.07
CA LEU A 455 -30.83 5.73 39.92
C LEU A 455 -30.98 7.19 39.45
N ILE A 456 -30.80 7.45 38.16
CA ILE A 456 -30.93 8.80 37.57
C ILE A 456 -32.34 9.33 37.79
N ALA A 457 -33.38 8.55 37.49
CA ALA A 457 -34.77 8.95 37.66
C ALA A 457 -35.09 9.32 39.11
N ARG A 458 -34.58 8.54 40.08
CA ARG A 458 -34.71 8.82 41.51
C ARG A 458 -33.98 10.08 41.93
N GLU A 459 -32.75 10.30 41.44
CA GLU A 459 -31.95 11.49 41.76
C GLU A 459 -32.51 12.78 41.15
N LEU A 460 -33.31 12.65 40.09
CA LEU A 460 -33.98 13.76 39.39
C LEU A 460 -35.45 13.93 39.79
N ASP A 461 -36.00 13.04 40.62
CA ASP A 461 -37.43 12.99 40.99
C ASP A 461 -38.37 12.96 39.76
N VAL A 462 -38.02 12.12 38.78
CA VAL A 462 -38.75 11.97 37.51
C VAL A 462 -39.54 10.66 37.48
N ASP A 463 -40.83 10.73 37.12
CA ASP A 463 -41.64 9.55 36.83
C ASP A 463 -41.27 8.98 35.46
N MET A 464 -40.88 7.69 35.44
CA MET A 464 -40.48 6.97 34.24
C MET A 464 -41.66 6.53 33.37
N ALA A 465 -42.91 6.72 33.81
CA ALA A 465 -44.09 6.36 33.06
C ALA A 465 -44.09 7.02 31.66
N GLY A 466 -44.07 6.18 30.63
CA GLY A 466 -44.14 6.60 29.22
C GLY A 466 -42.87 7.22 28.63
N ILE A 467 -41.72 7.13 29.34
CA ILE A 467 -40.44 7.62 28.83
C ILE A 467 -39.80 6.61 27.86
N ASP A 468 -39.39 7.08 26.68
CA ASP A 468 -38.50 6.35 25.76
C ASP A 468 -37.09 6.95 25.79
N ILE A 469 -36.08 6.12 26.05
CA ILE A 469 -34.66 6.51 26.05
C ILE A 469 -33.93 5.70 24.98
N GLN A 470 -33.40 6.40 23.98
CA GLN A 470 -32.59 5.80 22.92
C GLN A 470 -31.16 6.28 23.05
N ILE A 471 -30.21 5.34 23.03
CA ILE A 471 -28.79 5.62 23.27
C ILE A 471 -28.00 5.18 22.05
N ARG A 472 -27.18 6.09 21.51
CA ARG A 472 -26.18 5.80 20.49
C ARG A 472 -24.80 6.06 21.09
N SER A 473 -23.99 5.02 21.21
CA SER A 473 -22.62 5.11 21.68
C SER A 473 -21.65 4.85 20.52
N ARG A 474 -20.71 5.78 20.31
CA ARG A 474 -19.57 5.64 19.40
C ARG A 474 -18.32 5.11 20.12
N VAL A 475 -18.46 4.74 21.41
CA VAL A 475 -17.36 4.24 22.25
C VAL A 475 -17.30 2.71 22.17
N PRO A 476 -16.16 2.12 21.75
CA PRO A 476 -15.95 0.67 21.82
C PRO A 476 -16.12 0.13 23.25
N ARG A 477 -16.92 -0.94 23.39
CA ARG A 477 -17.15 -1.59 24.69
C ARG A 477 -15.86 -2.23 25.23
N GLY A 478 -15.63 -2.11 26.53
CA GLY A 478 -14.55 -2.81 27.25
C GLY A 478 -13.14 -2.21 27.10
N MET A 479 -12.99 -1.03 26.48
CA MET A 479 -11.68 -0.45 26.14
C MET A 479 -11.19 0.65 27.12
N GLY A 480 -11.79 0.79 28.30
CA GLY A 480 -11.36 1.78 29.30
C GLY A 480 -11.64 3.26 28.95
N LEU A 481 -12.48 3.51 27.95
CA LEU A 481 -12.77 4.86 27.42
C LEU A 481 -13.86 5.63 28.20
N GLY A 482 -14.32 5.13 29.34
CA GLY A 482 -15.36 5.78 30.15
C GLY A 482 -16.77 5.72 29.55
N SER A 483 -17.12 4.63 28.86
CA SER A 483 -18.43 4.49 28.18
C SER A 483 -19.61 4.58 29.14
N SER A 484 -19.51 4.04 30.36
CA SER A 484 -20.58 4.03 31.36
C SER A 484 -20.90 5.45 31.84
N ALA A 485 -19.87 6.20 32.21
CA ALA A 485 -19.96 7.59 32.61
C ALA A 485 -20.53 8.47 31.48
N ALA A 486 -20.05 8.29 30.25
CA ALA A 486 -20.56 9.04 29.09
C ALA A 486 -22.04 8.75 28.81
N ILE A 487 -22.48 7.50 28.96
CA ILE A 487 -23.90 7.13 28.84
C ILE A 487 -24.74 7.80 29.93
N ALA A 488 -24.30 7.75 31.19
CA ALA A 488 -25.00 8.41 32.29
C ALA A 488 -25.16 9.91 32.05
N VAL A 489 -24.09 10.61 31.67
CA VAL A 489 -24.13 12.05 31.38
C VAL A 489 -25.07 12.38 30.23
N ALA A 490 -25.06 11.59 29.15
CA ALA A 490 -25.95 11.81 28.01
C ALA A 490 -27.43 11.66 28.41
N ILE A 491 -27.78 10.63 29.20
CA ILE A 491 -29.15 10.41 29.68
C ILE A 491 -29.58 11.54 30.62
N ILE A 492 -28.73 11.92 31.60
CA ILE A 492 -29.04 13.00 32.54
C ILE A 492 -29.31 14.31 31.79
N ARG A 493 -28.49 14.63 30.78
CA ARG A 493 -28.70 15.82 29.93
C ARG A 493 -29.96 15.72 29.07
N GLY A 494 -30.27 14.52 28.56
CA GLY A 494 -31.51 14.27 27.84
C GLY A 494 -32.75 14.48 28.72
N MET A 495 -32.74 13.94 29.94
CA MET A 495 -33.80 14.17 30.92
C MET A 495 -33.88 15.63 31.37
N ASN A 496 -32.73 16.28 31.58
CA ASN A 496 -32.68 17.70 31.92
C ASN A 496 -33.39 18.57 30.87
N SER A 497 -33.17 18.26 29.59
CA SER A 497 -33.79 18.97 28.47
C SER A 497 -35.28 18.62 28.31
N GLU A 498 -35.67 17.35 28.44
CA GLU A 498 -37.05 16.91 28.24
C GLU A 498 -37.99 17.34 29.38
N PHE A 499 -37.47 17.40 30.61
CA PHE A 499 -38.22 17.77 31.81
C PHE A 499 -37.97 19.21 32.27
N ASP A 500 -37.15 19.98 31.54
CA ASP A 500 -36.80 21.37 31.83
C ASP A 500 -36.31 21.59 33.29
N LEU A 501 -35.40 20.72 33.74
CA LEU A 501 -34.97 20.64 35.15
C LEU A 501 -33.92 21.70 35.54
N GLY A 502 -33.36 22.43 34.57
CA GLY A 502 -32.39 23.50 34.82
C GLY A 502 -31.09 23.06 35.51
N LEU A 503 -30.65 21.81 35.33
CA LEU A 503 -29.47 21.27 35.99
C LEU A 503 -28.18 21.94 35.51
N ALA A 504 -27.34 22.33 36.46
CA ALA A 504 -25.96 22.72 36.21
C ALA A 504 -25.05 21.49 36.02
N ASP A 505 -23.93 21.65 35.30
CA ASP A 505 -22.97 20.58 35.02
C ASP A 505 -22.43 19.95 36.32
N GLU A 506 -22.33 20.69 37.42
CA GLU A 506 -21.94 20.14 38.73
C GLU A 506 -22.91 19.07 39.22
N ARG A 507 -24.22 19.28 39.05
CA ARG A 507 -25.24 18.31 39.45
C ARG A 507 -25.27 17.13 38.48
N VAL A 508 -25.10 17.37 37.19
CA VAL A 508 -24.95 16.30 36.18
C VAL A 508 -23.76 15.40 36.52
N ASN A 509 -22.60 16.00 36.84
CA ASN A 509 -21.40 15.28 37.21
C ASN A 509 -21.58 14.46 38.51
N ALA A 510 -22.27 15.02 39.51
CA ALA A 510 -22.53 14.34 40.77
C ALA A 510 -23.41 13.10 40.58
N ILE A 511 -24.49 13.19 39.79
CA ILE A 511 -25.37 12.05 39.52
C ILE A 511 -24.64 10.99 38.67
N ALA A 512 -23.86 11.41 37.68
CA ALA A 512 -23.03 10.49 36.89
C ALA A 512 -21.99 9.77 37.76
N PHE A 513 -21.43 10.43 38.78
CA PHE A 513 -20.52 9.81 39.73
C PHE A 513 -21.19 8.74 40.60
N GLU A 514 -22.44 8.95 41.02
CA GLU A 514 -23.22 7.92 41.73
C GLU A 514 -23.52 6.71 40.82
N CYS A 515 -23.78 6.93 39.52
CA CYS A 515 -23.92 5.85 38.55
C CYS A 515 -22.63 5.03 38.43
N GLU A 516 -21.47 5.69 38.41
CA GLU A 516 -20.17 5.02 38.37
C GLU A 516 -19.87 4.23 39.65
N LYS A 517 -20.34 4.70 40.82
CA LYS A 517 -20.25 3.94 42.08
C LYS A 517 -21.09 2.67 42.02
N LEU A 518 -22.29 2.75 41.43
CA LEU A 518 -23.15 1.58 41.25
C LEU A 518 -22.50 0.54 40.34
N ALA A 519 -21.87 0.98 39.24
CA ALA A 519 -21.26 0.08 38.26
C ALA A 519 -19.89 -0.50 38.69
N HIS A 520 -19.07 0.29 39.38
CA HIS A 520 -17.66 -0.04 39.63
C HIS A 520 -17.25 -0.04 41.12
N GLY A 521 -18.17 0.27 42.04
CA GLY A 521 -17.95 0.30 43.49
C GLY A 521 -17.12 1.51 43.95
N THR A 522 -15.87 1.62 43.53
CA THR A 522 -14.94 2.70 43.92
C THR A 522 -14.37 3.45 42.72
N PRO A 523 -15.19 4.26 42.01
CA PRO A 523 -14.72 5.03 40.86
C PRO A 523 -13.74 6.13 41.28
N SER A 524 -12.82 6.46 40.38
CA SER A 524 -11.80 7.50 40.58
C SER A 524 -12.35 8.92 40.49
N GLY A 525 -13.52 9.10 39.87
CA GLY A 525 -14.11 10.41 39.57
C GLY A 525 -13.65 11.03 38.25
N LEU A 526 -12.67 10.43 37.58
CA LEU A 526 -12.11 10.95 36.33
C LEU A 526 -13.12 10.87 35.18
N ASP A 527 -13.81 9.73 35.07
CA ASP A 527 -14.59 9.36 33.89
C ASP A 527 -15.84 10.24 33.75
N ASN A 528 -16.60 10.40 34.83
CA ASN A 528 -17.75 11.32 34.90
C ASN A 528 -17.33 12.78 34.71
N THR A 529 -16.18 13.19 35.25
CA THR A 529 -15.70 14.57 35.16
C THR A 529 -15.32 14.93 33.72
N VAL A 530 -14.56 14.07 33.03
CA VAL A 530 -14.21 14.29 31.62
C VAL A 530 -15.46 14.23 30.74
N ALA A 531 -16.37 13.29 30.99
CA ALA A 531 -17.60 13.12 30.23
C ALA A 531 -18.54 14.34 30.34
N THR A 532 -18.60 14.94 31.54
CA THR A 532 -19.45 16.12 31.80
C THR A 532 -18.84 17.38 31.20
N TYR A 533 -17.61 17.73 31.58
CA TYR A 533 -17.04 19.04 31.25
C TYR A 533 -16.42 19.12 29.85
N ALA A 534 -16.18 17.98 29.19
CA ALA A 534 -15.65 17.89 27.83
C ALA A 534 -14.39 18.74 27.58
N LYS A 535 -13.51 18.85 28.59
CA LYS A 535 -12.25 19.62 28.54
C LYS A 535 -11.05 18.72 28.82
N ALA A 536 -9.93 19.04 28.18
CA ALA A 536 -8.65 18.45 28.55
C ALA A 536 -8.32 18.82 30.00
N MET A 537 -7.94 17.83 30.81
CA MET A 537 -7.72 18.06 32.24
C MET A 537 -6.56 17.27 32.81
N LEU A 538 -5.86 17.94 33.72
CA LEU A 538 -4.95 17.32 34.67
C LEU A 538 -5.77 16.95 35.91
N PHE A 539 -5.99 15.65 36.11
CA PHE A 539 -6.87 15.14 37.16
C PHE A 539 -6.06 14.51 38.31
N ARG A 540 -6.53 14.73 39.54
CA ARG A 540 -6.04 14.09 40.75
C ARG A 540 -7.23 13.87 41.68
N ARG A 541 -7.35 12.65 42.22
CA ARG A 541 -8.42 12.25 43.14
C ARG A 541 -8.43 13.07 44.42
#